data_AF-A0A327N9V8-F1
#
_entry.id   AF-A0A327N9V8-F1
#
_cell.length_a   1.000
_cell.length_b   1.000
_cell.length_c   1.000
_cell.angle_alpha   90.00
_cell.angle_beta   90.00
_cell.angle_gamma   90.00
#
_symmetry.space_group_name_H-M   'P 1'
#
loop_
_entity.id
_entity.type
_entity.pdbx_description
1 polymer ?
#
loop_
_entity_poly.entity_id
_entity_poly.type
_entity_poly.pdbx_seq_one_letter_code
_entity_poly.pdbx_strand_id
1 'polypeptide(L)'
;MPAITQLVLQNFKSFPDLTLHFDAGTNVLIGDNETGKSSVLLALDLALSASRSRVETIGYEALLNQAAVKKFLAGPARLDLLPEVIVDVFLEDGEDQGLYGYQNLVGTDSDGLRMAIVPLVEEFGPTILELLHANKDSFPFEYYTVQFSTFSGAPHASYRRPVKHLLIDSSRIDTEYAAREYTRTVFGFHTQVPDRYRLENQYRQGKEGFQKENLKALNETLGDYQFALRTSVRSNLETDLVITKDGIPIENRGKGEQCFIKTNFALQKHDAKGGLHALLLEEPENHLSHTNMKRLVERLTRTQGTQLFIATHSSHICSRLDLRHALLFGTEQKAGRLKDLTEPTAEFFMKAPDNNVLEFALSKRVILVEGDAEFILLEHFYKQHAQGNSPQADDVHIISIGGTSFKRYLELGKLLGIRVAAIRDNDHNHQQNCVENYKESLYDGAQIFADPDNERSTFEIGLYLDNQKTCDDLFGKGRRTLTVQEYMLKNKADVAFELLAKKAGELIAPAYIQEAIKWIRA
;
A
#
# COMPACT_ATOMS: atom_id res chain seq x y z
N MET A 1 -24.33 -7.53 6.44
CA MET A 1 -24.01 -6.10 6.14
C MET A 1 -23.05 -6.19 4.98
N PRO A 2 -23.24 -5.48 3.86
CA PRO A 2 -22.43 -5.74 2.66
C PRO A 2 -20.96 -5.43 2.96
N ALA A 3 -20.18 -6.50 3.13
CA ALA A 3 -18.74 -6.47 3.22
C ALA A 3 -18.17 -6.61 1.80
N ILE A 4 -17.03 -5.98 1.54
CA ILE A 4 -16.29 -6.14 0.29
C ILE A 4 -15.46 -7.41 0.41
N THR A 5 -15.74 -8.40 -0.42
CA THR A 5 -15.15 -9.74 -0.33
C THR A 5 -13.93 -9.90 -1.21
N GLN A 6 -13.79 -9.15 -2.32
CA GLN A 6 -12.64 -9.21 -3.24
C GLN A 6 -12.59 -7.94 -4.12
N LEU A 7 -11.39 -7.56 -4.57
CA LEU A 7 -11.17 -6.55 -5.62
C LEU A 7 -10.40 -7.17 -6.78
N VAL A 8 -10.86 -6.93 -8.01
CA VAL A 8 -10.15 -7.29 -9.25
C VAL A 8 -9.94 -6.03 -10.08
N LEU A 9 -8.71 -5.80 -10.53
CA LEU A 9 -8.30 -4.69 -11.37
C LEU A 9 -7.78 -5.18 -12.72
N GLN A 10 -8.07 -4.43 -13.78
CA GLN A 10 -7.46 -4.57 -15.10
C GLN A 10 -7.07 -3.19 -15.62
N ASN A 11 -5.83 -3.05 -16.10
CA ASN A 11 -5.23 -1.82 -16.64
C ASN A 11 -5.45 -0.57 -15.76
N PHE A 12 -5.54 -0.70 -14.44
CA PHE A 12 -5.77 0.41 -13.51
C PHE A 12 -4.45 0.96 -12.95
N LYS A 13 -4.09 2.18 -13.34
CA LYS A 13 -2.87 2.88 -12.95
C LYS A 13 -1.61 2.01 -13.16
N SER A 14 -0.91 1.66 -12.08
CA SER A 14 0.30 0.84 -12.10
C SER A 14 0.02 -0.64 -12.35
N PHE A 15 -1.21 -1.12 -12.12
CA PHE A 15 -1.60 -2.52 -12.24
C PHE A 15 -2.05 -2.86 -13.68
N PRO A 16 -1.38 -3.77 -14.40
CA PRO A 16 -1.93 -4.40 -15.60
C PRO A 16 -3.10 -5.32 -15.24
N ASP A 17 -2.91 -6.07 -14.15
CA ASP A 17 -3.88 -6.92 -13.49
C ASP A 17 -3.57 -6.95 -11.98
N LEU A 18 -4.60 -7.16 -11.15
CA LEU A 18 -4.47 -7.42 -9.71
C LEU A 18 -5.73 -8.11 -9.19
N THR A 19 -5.57 -9.08 -8.29
CA THR A 19 -6.68 -9.65 -7.49
C THR A 19 -6.30 -9.61 -6.01
N LEU A 20 -7.20 -9.13 -5.14
CA LEU A 20 -6.96 -8.99 -3.70
C LEU A 20 -8.08 -9.55 -2.83
N HIS A 21 -7.65 -10.24 -1.76
CA HIS A 21 -8.39 -10.92 -0.68
C HIS A 21 -9.92 -10.82 -0.70
N PHE A 22 -10.63 -10.37 0.35
CA PHE A 22 -10.30 -9.64 1.60
C PHE A 22 -10.88 -10.34 2.86
N ASP A 23 -10.77 -9.71 4.03
CA ASP A 23 -11.44 -10.13 5.28
C ASP A 23 -12.58 -9.14 5.64
N ALA A 24 -13.70 -9.63 6.19
CA ALA A 24 -14.86 -8.79 6.55
C ALA A 24 -14.61 -7.81 7.72
N GLY A 25 -13.50 -7.98 8.44
CA GLY A 25 -13.08 -7.14 9.57
C GLY A 25 -12.09 -6.05 9.15
N THR A 26 -10.83 -6.21 9.54
CA THR A 26 -9.74 -5.29 9.17
C THR A 26 -8.92 -5.88 8.01
N ASN A 27 -8.44 -5.02 7.12
CA ASN A 27 -7.50 -5.31 6.06
C ASN A 27 -6.39 -4.26 6.10
N VAL A 28 -5.13 -4.69 6.20
CA VAL A 28 -3.98 -3.78 6.28
C VAL A 28 -3.16 -3.94 5.01
N LEU A 29 -3.13 -2.90 4.18
CA LEU A 29 -2.33 -2.84 2.97
C LEU A 29 -0.96 -2.29 3.37
N ILE A 30 0.06 -3.15 3.33
CA ILE A 30 1.43 -2.87 3.76
C ILE A 30 2.33 -2.96 2.55
N GLY A 31 3.25 -2.02 2.37
CA GLY A 31 4.12 -1.96 1.20
C GLY A 31 4.92 -0.67 1.24
N ASP A 32 6.02 -0.60 0.51
CA ASP A 32 6.82 0.62 0.35
C ASP A 32 6.02 1.70 -0.43
N ASN A 33 6.57 2.88 -0.60
CA ASN A 33 6.03 3.90 -1.50
C ASN A 33 5.92 3.36 -2.94
N GLU A 34 4.96 3.89 -3.71
CA GLU A 34 4.72 3.52 -5.12
C GLU A 34 4.31 2.04 -5.41
N THR A 35 4.23 1.17 -4.38
CA THR A 35 3.72 -0.21 -4.48
C THR A 35 2.21 -0.35 -4.78
N GLY A 36 1.49 0.76 -4.97
CA GLY A 36 0.11 0.77 -5.44
C GLY A 36 -0.98 0.76 -4.35
N LYS A 37 -0.63 0.78 -3.05
CA LYS A 37 -1.60 0.82 -1.93
C LYS A 37 -2.70 1.89 -2.10
N SER A 38 -2.29 3.12 -2.40
CA SER A 38 -3.18 4.27 -2.65
C SER A 38 -4.06 4.07 -3.88
N SER A 39 -3.55 3.38 -4.91
CA SER A 39 -4.31 3.03 -6.11
C SER A 39 -5.42 2.03 -5.78
N VAL A 40 -5.19 1.08 -4.86
CA VAL A 40 -6.22 0.15 -4.39
C VAL A 40 -7.33 0.86 -3.61
N LEU A 41 -6.98 1.75 -2.67
CA LEU A 41 -7.99 2.54 -1.94
C LEU A 41 -8.77 3.47 -2.88
N LEU A 42 -8.11 4.07 -3.87
CA LEU A 42 -8.76 4.88 -4.89
C LEU A 42 -9.70 4.05 -5.79
N ALA A 43 -9.29 2.85 -6.21
CA ALA A 43 -10.11 1.97 -7.05
C ALA A 43 -11.42 1.60 -6.34
N LEU A 44 -11.33 1.18 -5.07
CA LEU A 44 -12.49 0.93 -4.21
C LEU A 44 -13.37 2.19 -4.10
N ASP A 45 -12.80 3.33 -3.77
CA ASP A 45 -13.58 4.57 -3.59
C ASP A 45 -14.28 5.03 -4.89
N LEU A 46 -13.63 4.95 -6.05
CA LEU A 46 -14.22 5.33 -7.33
C LEU A 46 -15.39 4.40 -7.69
N ALA A 47 -15.19 3.09 -7.59
CA ALA A 47 -16.24 2.10 -7.89
C ALA A 47 -17.44 2.22 -6.93
N LEU A 48 -17.20 2.31 -5.62
CA LEU A 48 -18.25 2.40 -4.60
C LEU A 48 -18.99 3.75 -4.58
N SER A 49 -18.36 4.83 -5.04
CA SER A 49 -18.99 6.16 -5.11
C SER A 49 -19.82 6.39 -6.37
N ALA A 50 -19.60 5.61 -7.43
CA ALA A 50 -20.12 5.81 -8.78
C ALA A 50 -19.98 7.25 -9.31
N SER A 51 -18.90 7.93 -8.92
CA SER A 51 -18.73 9.37 -9.11
C SER A 51 -18.03 9.69 -10.44
N ARG A 52 -18.81 9.75 -11.54
CA ARG A 52 -18.30 10.12 -12.88
C ARG A 52 -17.42 11.37 -12.86
N SER A 53 -17.89 12.44 -12.22
CA SER A 53 -17.14 13.70 -12.12
C SER A 53 -15.80 13.57 -11.39
N ARG A 54 -15.65 12.62 -10.46
CA ARG A 54 -14.37 12.37 -9.78
C ARG A 54 -13.39 11.63 -10.68
N VAL A 55 -13.88 10.66 -11.47
CA VAL A 55 -13.08 9.97 -12.50
C VAL A 55 -12.62 10.96 -13.58
N GLU A 56 -13.54 11.77 -14.11
CA GLU A 56 -13.27 12.82 -15.09
C GLU A 56 -12.28 13.88 -14.56
N THR A 57 -12.37 14.27 -13.28
CA THR A 57 -11.44 15.22 -12.66
C THR A 57 -10.03 14.66 -12.49
N ILE A 58 -9.88 13.34 -12.33
CA ILE A 58 -8.57 12.67 -12.29
C ILE A 58 -8.00 12.51 -13.71
N GLY A 59 -8.87 12.32 -14.70
CA GLY A 59 -8.51 12.11 -16.10
C GLY A 59 -8.26 10.63 -16.43
N TYR A 60 -8.72 10.19 -17.61
CA TYR A 60 -8.55 8.81 -18.06
C TYR A 60 -7.08 8.44 -18.28
N GLU A 61 -6.27 9.38 -18.76
CA GLU A 61 -4.81 9.29 -18.91
C GLU A 61 -4.06 8.92 -17.61
N ALA A 62 -4.58 9.35 -16.45
CA ALA A 62 -4.01 9.11 -15.14
C ALA A 62 -4.58 7.86 -14.44
N LEU A 63 -5.58 7.21 -15.05
CA LEU A 63 -6.24 6.00 -14.55
C LEU A 63 -5.96 4.77 -15.42
N LEU A 64 -5.76 4.93 -16.72
CA LEU A 64 -5.42 3.85 -17.65
C LEU A 64 -3.93 3.49 -17.55
N ASN A 65 -3.64 2.19 -17.54
CA ASN A 65 -2.28 1.68 -17.43
C ASN A 65 -1.42 2.06 -18.65
N GLN A 66 -0.31 2.74 -18.37
CA GLN A 66 0.58 3.29 -19.40
C GLN A 66 1.36 2.20 -20.16
N ALA A 67 1.56 1.01 -19.61
CA ALA A 67 2.14 -0.11 -20.34
C ALA A 67 1.13 -0.72 -21.32
N ALA A 68 -0.15 -0.78 -20.96
CA ALA A 68 -1.23 -1.19 -21.87
C ALA A 68 -1.39 -0.22 -23.05
N VAL A 69 -1.36 1.09 -22.80
CA VAL A 69 -1.35 2.13 -23.86
C VAL A 69 -0.16 1.94 -24.79
N LYS A 70 1.07 1.82 -24.27
CA LYS A 70 2.28 1.61 -25.08
C LYS A 70 2.22 0.31 -25.89
N LYS A 71 1.72 -0.78 -25.30
CA LYS A 71 1.52 -2.07 -25.97
C LYS A 71 0.53 -1.97 -27.12
N PHE A 72 -0.55 -1.21 -26.96
CA PHE A 72 -1.53 -0.94 -28.01
C PHE A 72 -0.92 -0.12 -29.16
N LEU A 73 -0.29 1.03 -28.85
CA LEU A 73 0.30 1.91 -29.86
C LEU A 73 1.43 1.21 -30.64
N ALA A 74 2.21 0.32 -30.01
CA ALA A 74 3.21 -0.51 -30.70
C ALA A 74 2.57 -1.55 -31.66
N GLY A 75 1.33 -1.96 -31.41
CA GLY A 75 0.60 -2.99 -32.15
C GLY A 75 -0.09 -2.50 -33.43
N PRO A 76 -1.07 -3.26 -33.93
CA PRO A 76 -1.95 -2.86 -35.03
C PRO A 76 -3.08 -1.95 -34.51
N ALA A 77 -3.37 -0.87 -35.25
CA ALA A 77 -4.49 0.03 -34.94
C ALA A 77 -5.83 -0.67 -35.19
N ARG A 78 -6.39 -1.27 -34.13
CA ARG A 78 -7.61 -2.09 -34.15
C ARG A 78 -8.51 -1.71 -32.98
N LEU A 79 -9.77 -1.39 -33.27
CA LEU A 79 -10.73 -0.96 -32.25
C LEU A 79 -10.95 -2.02 -31.17
N ASP A 80 -10.92 -3.30 -31.53
CA ASP A 80 -11.07 -4.43 -30.60
C ASP A 80 -9.84 -4.71 -29.71
N LEU A 81 -8.75 -3.97 -29.91
CA LEU A 81 -7.53 -4.04 -29.08
C LEU A 81 -7.33 -2.80 -28.19
N LEU A 82 -8.23 -1.81 -28.26
CA LEU A 82 -8.19 -0.64 -27.40
C LEU A 82 -8.25 -1.09 -25.93
N PRO A 83 -7.30 -0.70 -25.07
CA PRO A 83 -7.26 -1.16 -23.70
C PRO A 83 -8.39 -0.52 -22.88
N GLU A 84 -9.09 -1.34 -22.12
CA GLU A 84 -10.15 -0.93 -21.18
C GLU A 84 -9.62 -0.98 -19.74
N VAL A 85 -10.12 -0.12 -18.87
CA VAL A 85 -9.89 -0.21 -17.42
C VAL A 85 -11.09 -0.89 -16.78
N ILE A 86 -10.88 -1.96 -16.02
CA ILE A 86 -11.93 -2.61 -15.22
C ILE A 86 -11.55 -2.56 -13.75
N VAL A 87 -12.53 -2.21 -12.90
CA VAL A 87 -12.44 -2.25 -11.45
C VAL A 87 -13.70 -2.94 -10.93
N ASP A 88 -13.55 -4.20 -10.54
CA ASP A 88 -14.63 -5.05 -10.03
C ASP A 88 -14.50 -5.23 -8.53
N VAL A 89 -15.54 -4.82 -7.80
CA VAL A 89 -15.66 -4.90 -6.35
C VAL A 89 -16.72 -5.94 -6.01
N PHE A 90 -16.27 -7.11 -5.57
CA PHE A 90 -17.12 -8.20 -5.12
C PHE A 90 -17.60 -7.91 -3.69
N LEU A 91 -18.83 -8.31 -3.40
CA LEU A 91 -19.47 -8.14 -2.10
C LEU A 91 -19.80 -9.50 -1.48
N GLU A 92 -20.15 -9.51 -0.20
CA GLU A 92 -20.76 -10.67 0.45
C GLU A 92 -22.20 -10.82 -0.09
N ASP A 93 -22.47 -11.94 -0.76
CA ASP A 93 -23.76 -12.24 -1.39
C ASP A 93 -24.93 -12.04 -0.42
N GLY A 94 -25.90 -11.23 -0.83
CA GLY A 94 -27.08 -10.87 -0.04
C GLY A 94 -28.41 -11.16 -0.75
N GLU A 95 -29.46 -10.49 -0.30
CA GLU A 95 -30.82 -10.63 -0.85
C GLU A 95 -31.12 -9.65 -2.01
N ASP A 96 -30.23 -8.67 -2.28
CA ASP A 96 -30.44 -7.68 -3.36
C ASP A 96 -30.04 -8.26 -4.71
N GLN A 97 -30.98 -8.98 -5.33
CA GLN A 97 -30.89 -9.52 -6.70
C GLN A 97 -30.47 -8.49 -7.77
N GLY A 98 -30.51 -7.18 -7.47
CA GLY A 98 -29.96 -6.15 -8.35
C GLY A 98 -28.42 -6.12 -8.38
N LEU A 99 -27.74 -6.72 -7.40
CA LEU A 99 -26.28 -6.81 -7.31
C LEU A 99 -25.74 -8.12 -7.92
N TYR A 100 -26.50 -9.21 -7.78
CA TYR A 100 -26.09 -10.58 -8.12
C TYR A 100 -25.96 -10.83 -9.63
N GLY A 101 -24.82 -11.38 -10.06
CA GLY A 101 -24.66 -11.96 -11.39
C GLY A 101 -23.21 -12.18 -11.81
N TYR A 102 -23.02 -12.54 -13.09
CA TYR A 102 -21.73 -12.92 -13.66
C TYR A 102 -21.02 -11.81 -14.47
N GLN A 103 -21.55 -10.57 -14.50
CA GLN A 103 -20.97 -9.44 -15.28
C GLN A 103 -19.72 -8.83 -14.61
N ASN A 104 -18.78 -9.69 -14.21
CA ASN A 104 -17.48 -9.39 -13.63
C ASN A 104 -16.36 -10.09 -14.43
N LEU A 105 -15.10 -9.74 -14.17
CA LEU A 105 -13.95 -10.16 -14.97
C LEU A 105 -13.61 -11.65 -14.76
N VAL A 106 -14.02 -12.21 -13.62
CA VAL A 106 -13.82 -13.63 -13.28
C VAL A 106 -14.91 -14.51 -13.93
N GLY A 107 -16.07 -13.92 -14.26
CA GLY A 107 -17.21 -14.63 -14.88
C GLY A 107 -18.01 -15.50 -13.91
N THR A 108 -17.93 -15.22 -12.60
CA THR A 108 -18.58 -16.02 -11.54
C THR A 108 -19.80 -15.30 -10.98
N ASP A 109 -20.93 -15.99 -10.78
CA ASP A 109 -22.10 -15.40 -10.14
C ASP A 109 -21.83 -14.99 -8.68
N SER A 110 -21.95 -13.69 -8.39
CA SER A 110 -21.81 -13.11 -7.04
C SER A 110 -22.43 -11.70 -7.00
N ASP A 111 -22.70 -11.16 -5.82
CA ASP A 111 -23.01 -9.73 -5.65
C ASP A 111 -21.79 -8.86 -5.93
N GLY A 112 -21.96 -7.79 -6.72
CA GLY A 112 -20.89 -6.81 -6.84
C GLY A 112 -21.16 -5.60 -7.74
N LEU A 113 -20.12 -4.79 -7.85
CA LEU A 113 -20.11 -3.50 -8.52
C LEU A 113 -18.91 -3.40 -9.46
N ARG A 114 -19.13 -2.85 -10.66
CA ARG A 114 -18.12 -2.62 -11.70
C ARG A 114 -18.02 -1.14 -12.02
N MET A 115 -16.80 -0.63 -12.05
CA MET A 115 -16.44 0.57 -12.80
C MET A 115 -15.64 0.14 -14.04
N ALA A 116 -16.04 0.63 -15.21
CA ALA A 116 -15.34 0.38 -16.46
C ALA A 116 -15.00 1.72 -17.14
N ILE A 117 -13.77 1.89 -17.65
CA ILE A 117 -13.40 3.00 -18.52
C ILE A 117 -13.14 2.42 -19.91
N VAL A 118 -14.05 2.70 -20.83
CA VAL A 118 -14.20 2.00 -22.11
C VAL A 118 -14.25 2.99 -23.29
N PRO A 119 -13.76 2.60 -24.48
CA PRO A 119 -13.84 3.42 -25.67
C PRO A 119 -15.27 3.44 -26.24
N LEU A 120 -15.73 4.60 -26.72
CA LEU A 120 -17.02 4.81 -27.36
C LEU A 120 -17.00 4.34 -28.83
N VAL A 121 -16.70 3.06 -29.05
CA VAL A 121 -16.48 2.46 -30.37
C VAL A 121 -17.73 2.49 -31.25
N GLU A 122 -18.92 2.28 -30.67
CA GLU A 122 -20.19 2.31 -31.41
C GLU A 122 -20.51 3.70 -31.97
N GLU A 123 -20.13 4.76 -31.26
CA GLU A 123 -20.43 6.16 -31.60
C GLU A 123 -19.33 6.78 -32.48
N PHE A 124 -18.05 6.46 -32.22
CA PHE A 124 -16.89 7.16 -32.79
C PHE A 124 -15.82 6.26 -33.41
N GLY A 125 -16.07 4.95 -33.55
CA GLY A 125 -15.11 3.97 -34.09
C GLY A 125 -14.38 4.40 -35.39
N PRO A 126 -15.07 4.93 -36.43
CA PRO A 126 -14.41 5.43 -37.63
C PRO A 126 -13.44 6.58 -37.35
N THR A 127 -13.85 7.57 -36.54
CA THR A 127 -13.03 8.73 -36.16
C THR A 127 -11.81 8.31 -35.34
N ILE A 128 -11.96 7.33 -34.45
CA ILE A 128 -10.86 6.76 -33.67
C ILE A 128 -9.82 6.10 -34.60
N LEU A 129 -10.25 5.33 -35.60
CA LEU A 129 -9.34 4.73 -36.59
C LEU A 129 -8.63 5.78 -37.44
N GLU A 130 -9.34 6.83 -37.89
CA GLU A 130 -8.74 7.93 -38.64
C GLU A 130 -7.63 8.63 -37.84
N LEU A 131 -7.86 8.89 -36.55
CA LEU A 131 -6.86 9.50 -35.66
C LEU A 131 -5.63 8.59 -35.46
N LEU A 132 -5.84 7.30 -35.19
CA LEU A 132 -4.76 6.32 -35.01
C LEU A 132 -3.93 6.11 -36.29
N HIS A 133 -4.54 6.26 -37.47
CA HIS A 133 -3.84 6.21 -38.76
C HIS A 133 -3.11 7.53 -39.08
N ALA A 134 -3.66 8.68 -38.66
CA ALA A 134 -3.05 9.99 -38.87
C ALA A 134 -1.84 10.23 -37.95
N ASN A 135 -1.90 9.78 -36.69
CA ASN A 135 -0.79 9.84 -35.75
C ASN A 135 -0.75 8.59 -34.85
N LYS A 136 0.14 7.65 -35.18
CA LYS A 136 0.30 6.39 -34.45
C LYS A 136 0.81 6.54 -33.01
N ASP A 137 1.37 7.69 -32.65
CA ASP A 137 1.83 7.98 -31.28
C ASP A 137 0.75 8.64 -30.40
N SER A 138 -0.41 9.01 -30.98
CA SER A 138 -1.51 9.67 -30.25
C SER A 138 -2.55 8.67 -29.78
N PHE A 139 -2.75 8.55 -28.47
CA PHE A 139 -3.80 7.72 -27.90
C PHE A 139 -5.12 8.51 -27.72
N PRO A 140 -6.29 7.99 -28.15
CA PRO A 140 -7.55 8.74 -28.28
C PRO A 140 -8.34 8.81 -26.95
N PHE A 141 -7.77 9.43 -25.92
CA PHE A 141 -8.39 9.52 -24.58
C PHE A 141 -9.74 10.24 -24.56
N GLU A 142 -9.98 11.17 -25.48
CA GLU A 142 -11.21 11.96 -25.60
C GLU A 142 -12.44 11.11 -25.95
N TYR A 143 -12.21 9.91 -26.49
CA TYR A 143 -13.25 8.98 -26.91
C TYR A 143 -13.52 7.88 -25.88
N TYR A 144 -12.97 8.01 -24.68
CA TYR A 144 -13.28 7.12 -23.56
C TYR A 144 -14.39 7.68 -22.68
N THR A 145 -15.16 6.78 -22.06
CA THR A 145 -16.16 7.13 -21.04
C THR A 145 -16.06 6.22 -19.83
N VAL A 146 -16.49 6.70 -18.67
CA VAL A 146 -16.67 5.86 -17.49
C VAL A 146 -18.11 5.37 -17.34
N GLN A 147 -18.25 4.06 -17.17
CA GLN A 147 -19.50 3.36 -16.91
C GLN A 147 -19.46 2.74 -15.51
N PHE A 148 -20.63 2.68 -14.86
CA PHE A 148 -20.83 2.06 -13.55
C PHE A 148 -22.02 1.12 -13.63
N SER A 149 -21.81 -0.14 -13.25
CA SER A 149 -22.83 -1.19 -13.26
C SER A 149 -22.72 -2.10 -12.04
N THR A 150 -23.72 -2.92 -11.82
CA THR A 150 -23.69 -4.06 -10.89
C THR A 150 -23.36 -5.34 -11.66
N PHE A 151 -23.04 -6.44 -10.99
CA PHE A 151 -22.76 -7.72 -11.67
C PHE A 151 -24.01 -8.39 -12.27
N SER A 152 -25.22 -7.91 -11.98
CA SER A 152 -26.44 -8.24 -12.73
C SER A 152 -26.53 -7.52 -14.09
N GLY A 153 -25.63 -6.56 -14.37
CA GLY A 153 -25.65 -5.69 -15.55
C GLY A 153 -26.49 -4.41 -15.39
N ALA A 154 -27.12 -4.19 -14.23
CA ALA A 154 -27.93 -2.98 -14.01
C ALA A 154 -27.04 -1.73 -13.82
N PRO A 155 -27.45 -0.53 -14.31
CA PRO A 155 -26.70 0.71 -14.07
C PRO A 155 -26.57 1.05 -12.58
N HIS A 156 -25.35 1.34 -12.14
CA HIS A 156 -25.05 1.75 -10.77
C HIS A 156 -24.92 3.28 -10.68
N ALA A 157 -25.69 3.90 -9.79
CA ALA A 157 -25.80 5.36 -9.67
C ALA A 157 -25.42 5.85 -8.27
N SER A 158 -24.71 6.98 -8.19
CA SER A 158 -24.05 7.51 -6.99
C SER A 158 -24.93 7.81 -5.77
N TYR A 159 -26.26 7.87 -5.95
CA TYR A 159 -27.26 8.01 -4.89
C TYR A 159 -27.68 6.67 -4.26
N ARG A 160 -27.56 5.54 -4.97
CA ARG A 160 -27.79 4.18 -4.46
C ARG A 160 -26.42 3.56 -4.16
N ARG A 161 -25.93 3.71 -2.94
CA ARG A 161 -24.66 3.12 -2.46
C ARG A 161 -24.93 1.88 -1.60
N PRO A 162 -24.72 0.65 -2.11
CA PRO A 162 -24.84 -0.58 -1.30
C PRO A 162 -23.85 -0.58 -0.13
N VAL A 163 -22.59 -0.26 -0.42
CA VAL A 163 -21.56 -0.03 0.60
C VAL A 163 -21.49 1.47 0.89
N LYS A 164 -21.89 1.88 2.10
CA LYS A 164 -21.62 3.23 2.62
C LYS A 164 -20.14 3.30 2.99
N HIS A 165 -19.30 3.88 2.14
CA HIS A 165 -17.86 4.02 2.40
C HIS A 165 -17.43 5.47 2.65
N LEU A 166 -16.27 5.62 3.28
CA LEU A 166 -15.56 6.89 3.44
C LEU A 166 -14.06 6.67 3.24
N LEU A 167 -13.42 7.56 2.50
CA LEU A 167 -11.96 7.67 2.41
C LEU A 167 -11.47 8.82 3.28
N ILE A 168 -10.48 8.56 4.13
CA ILE A 168 -9.72 9.57 4.87
C ILE A 168 -8.25 9.42 4.47
N ASP A 169 -7.76 10.42 3.74
CA ASP A 169 -6.35 10.59 3.39
C ASP A 169 -5.73 11.62 4.35
N SER A 170 -4.78 11.17 5.17
CA SER A 170 -4.08 12.02 6.14
C SER A 170 -3.09 12.98 5.50
N SER A 171 -2.59 12.68 4.29
CA SER A 171 -1.64 13.51 3.56
C SER A 171 -2.31 14.76 2.96
N ARG A 172 -3.55 14.62 2.47
CA ARG A 172 -4.37 15.69 1.85
C ARG A 172 -5.40 16.32 2.79
N ILE A 173 -5.24 16.10 4.10
CA ILE A 173 -6.26 16.39 5.12
C ILE A 173 -6.65 17.86 5.23
N ASP A 174 -5.77 18.76 4.77
CA ASP A 174 -5.87 20.22 4.74
C ASP A 174 -6.44 20.80 3.43
N THR A 175 -6.66 19.98 2.40
CA THR A 175 -7.28 20.45 1.16
C THR A 175 -8.77 20.76 1.40
N GLU A 176 -9.21 21.95 0.97
CA GLU A 176 -10.61 22.38 1.11
C GLU A 176 -11.59 21.38 0.46
N TYR A 177 -11.18 20.77 -0.66
CA TYR A 177 -11.93 19.71 -1.32
C TYR A 177 -12.12 18.47 -0.42
N ALA A 178 -11.05 17.95 0.20
CA ALA A 178 -11.16 16.80 1.09
C ALA A 178 -11.97 17.11 2.37
N ALA A 179 -11.86 18.34 2.89
CA ALA A 179 -12.67 18.78 4.03
C ALA A 179 -14.18 18.85 3.69
N ARG A 180 -14.54 19.36 2.51
CA ARG A 180 -15.93 19.40 2.01
C ARG A 180 -16.46 18.00 1.70
N GLU A 181 -15.70 17.14 1.01
CA GLU A 181 -16.13 15.77 0.69
C GLU A 181 -16.31 14.91 1.94
N TYR A 182 -15.42 15.04 2.93
CA TYR A 182 -15.58 14.43 4.25
C TYR A 182 -16.87 14.91 4.93
N THR A 183 -17.07 16.23 5.00
CA THR A 183 -18.25 16.83 5.65
C THR A 183 -19.55 16.39 4.98
N ARG A 184 -19.62 16.44 3.65
CA ARG A 184 -20.77 15.98 2.85
C ARG A 184 -21.07 14.50 3.08
N THR A 185 -20.05 13.66 3.06
CA THR A 185 -20.20 12.21 3.22
C THR A 185 -20.71 11.87 4.62
N VAL A 186 -20.15 12.47 5.66
CA VAL A 186 -20.61 12.26 7.04
C VAL A 186 -22.00 12.85 7.26
N PHE A 187 -22.29 14.07 6.79
CA PHE A 187 -23.65 14.64 6.84
C PHE A 187 -24.69 13.71 6.20
N GLY A 188 -24.36 13.08 5.07
CA GLY A 188 -25.19 12.06 4.42
C GLY A 188 -25.35 10.74 5.20
N PHE A 189 -24.50 10.44 6.17
CA PHE A 189 -24.69 9.30 7.09
C PHE A 189 -25.59 9.65 8.27
N HIS A 190 -25.54 10.89 8.77
CA HIS A 190 -26.38 11.35 9.90
C HIS A 190 -27.76 11.88 9.48
N THR A 191 -28.02 12.08 8.17
CA THR A 191 -29.31 12.58 7.66
C THR A 191 -30.01 11.57 6.74
N GLN A 192 -31.34 11.48 6.84
CA GLN A 192 -32.14 10.70 5.91
C GLN A 192 -32.43 11.53 4.64
N VAL A 193 -32.61 10.87 3.50
CA VAL A 193 -32.87 11.54 2.20
C VAL A 193 -34.02 12.58 2.27
N PRO A 194 -35.18 12.32 2.92
CA PRO A 194 -36.23 13.33 3.05
C PRO A 194 -35.81 14.56 3.89
N ASP A 195 -35.05 14.35 4.97
CA ASP A 195 -34.55 15.44 5.81
C ASP A 195 -33.49 16.27 5.09
N ARG A 196 -32.60 15.63 4.32
CA ARG A 196 -31.60 16.29 3.48
C ARG A 196 -32.26 17.25 2.49
N TYR A 197 -33.24 16.79 1.72
CA TYR A 197 -34.00 17.65 0.81
C TYR A 197 -34.78 18.76 1.53
N ARG A 198 -35.36 18.48 2.70
CA ARG A 198 -36.03 19.48 3.53
C ARG A 198 -35.07 20.59 3.97
N LEU A 199 -33.88 20.23 4.45
CA LEU A 199 -32.84 21.15 4.89
C LEU A 199 -32.25 21.95 3.72
N GLU A 200 -31.96 21.33 2.59
CA GLU A 200 -31.51 22.02 1.36
C GLU A 200 -32.54 23.03 0.86
N ASN A 201 -33.84 22.69 0.91
CA ASN A 201 -34.91 23.61 0.54
C ASN A 201 -35.02 24.79 1.52
N GLN A 202 -34.97 24.53 2.84
CA GLN A 202 -34.96 25.60 3.86
C GLN A 202 -33.74 26.53 3.71
N TYR A 203 -32.57 25.97 3.40
CA TYR A 203 -31.35 26.75 3.15
C TYR A 203 -31.48 27.64 1.92
N ARG A 204 -32.07 27.14 0.84
CA ARG A 204 -32.38 27.90 -0.39
C ARG A 204 -33.36 29.04 -0.12
N GLN A 205 -34.45 28.75 0.61
CA GLN A 205 -35.42 29.77 1.03
C GLN A 205 -34.76 30.86 1.89
N GLY A 206 -33.80 30.49 2.75
CA GLY A 206 -32.97 31.45 3.50
C GLY A 206 -32.11 32.34 2.60
N LYS A 207 -31.45 31.79 1.57
CA LYS A 207 -30.70 32.57 0.57
C LYS A 207 -31.62 33.54 -0.19
N GLU A 208 -32.80 33.09 -0.62
CA GLU A 208 -33.80 33.94 -1.27
C GLU A 208 -34.34 35.06 -0.35
N GLY A 209 -34.61 34.74 0.92
CA GLY A 209 -35.05 35.70 1.93
C GLY A 209 -34.00 36.79 2.16
N PHE A 210 -32.74 36.40 2.34
CA PHE A 210 -31.63 37.36 2.49
C PHE A 210 -31.53 38.31 1.29
N GLN A 211 -31.67 37.80 0.06
CA GLN A 211 -31.66 38.65 -1.13
C GLN A 211 -32.86 39.62 -1.18
N LYS A 212 -34.06 39.17 -0.81
CA LYS A 212 -35.30 39.99 -0.81
C LYS A 212 -35.35 41.04 0.30
N GLU A 213 -34.71 40.77 1.44
CA GLU A 213 -34.81 41.61 2.63
C GLU A 213 -33.57 42.48 2.85
N ASN A 214 -32.37 41.92 2.68
CA ASN A 214 -31.10 42.57 3.05
C ASN A 214 -30.35 43.16 1.86
N LEU A 215 -30.50 42.60 0.65
CA LEU A 215 -29.89 43.15 -0.57
C LEU A 215 -30.82 44.11 -1.34
N LYS A 216 -32.09 44.23 -0.95
CA LYS A 216 -33.11 45.02 -1.67
C LYS A 216 -32.68 46.47 -1.91
N ALA A 217 -32.40 47.23 -0.84
CA ALA A 217 -32.06 48.65 -0.95
C ALA A 217 -30.76 48.90 -1.75
N LEU A 218 -29.82 47.93 -1.74
CA LEU A 218 -28.63 48.00 -2.59
C LEU A 218 -29.01 47.78 -4.05
N ASN A 219 -29.76 46.72 -4.35
CA ASN A 219 -30.18 46.37 -5.72
C ASN A 219 -31.08 47.45 -6.35
N GLU A 220 -31.93 48.13 -5.57
CA GLU A 220 -32.75 49.25 -6.05
C GLU A 220 -31.93 50.46 -6.56
N THR A 221 -30.63 50.56 -6.21
CA THR A 221 -29.73 51.61 -6.73
C THR A 221 -28.95 51.21 -8.00
N LEU A 222 -29.09 49.97 -8.47
CA LEU A 222 -28.29 49.39 -9.57
C LEU A 222 -29.00 49.33 -10.94
N GLY A 223 -30.26 49.80 -11.02
CA GLY A 223 -31.04 49.82 -12.26
C GLY A 223 -31.38 48.40 -12.75
N ASP A 224 -30.92 48.05 -13.96
CA ASP A 224 -31.16 46.73 -14.57
C ASP A 224 -30.32 45.59 -13.96
N TYR A 225 -29.36 45.91 -13.09
CA TYR A 225 -28.45 44.95 -12.46
C TYR A 225 -28.85 44.65 -11.02
N GLN A 226 -28.58 43.42 -10.55
CA GLN A 226 -28.81 43.03 -9.15
C GLN A 226 -27.74 42.07 -8.64
N PHE A 227 -27.37 42.20 -7.38
CA PHE A 227 -26.62 41.18 -6.64
C PHE A 227 -27.57 40.06 -6.20
N ALA A 228 -27.13 38.82 -6.40
CA ALA A 228 -27.87 37.60 -6.06
C ALA A 228 -26.97 36.58 -5.35
N LEU A 229 -27.54 35.78 -4.45
CA LEU A 229 -26.81 34.69 -3.81
C LEU A 229 -26.77 33.46 -4.72
N ARG A 230 -25.58 32.86 -4.87
CA ARG A 230 -25.40 31.68 -5.73
C ARG A 230 -26.15 30.48 -5.13
N THR A 231 -26.93 29.82 -5.99
CA THR A 231 -27.57 28.53 -5.72
C THR A 231 -27.26 27.60 -6.88
N SER A 232 -26.51 26.53 -6.62
CA SER A 232 -26.15 25.53 -7.63
C SER A 232 -25.62 24.24 -6.98
N VAL A 233 -25.30 23.21 -7.78
CA VAL A 233 -24.60 22.01 -7.29
C VAL A 233 -23.24 22.34 -6.65
N ARG A 234 -22.64 23.50 -6.99
CA ARG A 234 -21.38 24.01 -6.41
C ARG A 234 -21.58 25.10 -5.34
N SER A 235 -22.82 25.41 -4.95
CA SER A 235 -23.15 26.29 -3.81
C SER A 235 -24.55 25.97 -3.30
N ASN A 236 -24.59 25.07 -2.33
CA ASN A 236 -25.79 24.55 -1.67
C ASN A 236 -25.47 24.32 -0.17
N LEU A 237 -26.39 23.72 0.58
CA LEU A 237 -26.18 23.49 2.01
C LEU A 237 -24.91 22.69 2.30
N GLU A 238 -24.64 21.64 1.53
CA GLU A 238 -23.55 20.70 1.81
C GLU A 238 -22.16 21.23 1.45
N THR A 239 -22.07 22.10 0.45
CA THR A 239 -20.81 22.79 0.12
C THR A 239 -20.46 23.88 1.12
N ASP A 240 -21.48 24.40 1.81
CA ASP A 240 -21.40 25.55 2.70
C ASP A 240 -21.44 25.10 4.20
N LEU A 241 -21.54 23.78 4.46
CA LEU A 241 -21.47 23.14 5.79
C LEU A 241 -20.02 22.86 6.21
N VAL A 242 -19.77 23.00 7.51
CA VAL A 242 -18.48 22.75 8.17
C VAL A 242 -18.71 22.00 9.48
N ILE A 243 -17.84 21.04 9.81
CA ILE A 243 -17.87 20.34 11.10
C ILE A 243 -16.97 21.09 12.08
N THR A 244 -17.52 21.47 13.24
CA THR A 244 -16.79 22.17 14.30
C THR A 244 -16.71 21.32 15.56
N LYS A 245 -15.60 21.47 16.29
CA LYS A 245 -15.42 20.98 17.67
C LYS A 245 -15.09 22.19 18.53
N ASP A 246 -15.73 22.35 19.67
CA ASP A 246 -15.57 23.51 20.57
C ASP A 246 -15.72 24.88 19.86
N GLY A 247 -16.58 24.95 18.83
CA GLY A 247 -16.77 26.15 17.99
C GLY A 247 -15.69 26.40 16.93
N ILE A 248 -14.63 25.58 16.88
CA ILE A 248 -13.53 25.71 15.92
C ILE A 248 -13.71 24.65 14.80
N PRO A 249 -13.71 25.05 13.51
CA PRO A 249 -13.68 24.13 12.37
C PRO A 249 -12.55 23.10 12.46
N ILE A 250 -12.80 21.86 12.03
CA ILE A 250 -11.78 20.79 12.07
C ILE A 250 -10.55 21.19 11.26
N GLU A 251 -10.74 21.73 10.05
CA GLU A 251 -9.70 22.18 9.13
C GLU A 251 -8.75 23.24 9.73
N ASN A 252 -9.20 23.98 10.75
CA ASN A 252 -8.42 24.99 11.46
C ASN A 252 -7.66 24.44 12.69
N ARG A 253 -7.71 23.12 12.95
CA ARG A 253 -6.98 22.44 14.04
C ARG A 253 -5.70 21.80 13.51
N GLY A 254 -4.76 21.46 14.40
CA GLY A 254 -3.50 20.80 14.01
C GLY A 254 -3.74 19.43 13.35
N LYS A 255 -2.99 19.10 12.28
CA LYS A 255 -3.24 17.93 11.40
C LYS A 255 -3.51 16.60 12.13
N GLY A 256 -2.74 16.29 13.18
CA GLY A 256 -2.96 15.06 13.97
C GLY A 256 -4.29 15.03 14.74
N GLU A 257 -4.74 16.18 15.25
CA GLU A 257 -6.08 16.31 15.86
C GLU A 257 -7.17 16.24 14.76
N GLN A 258 -6.92 16.75 13.54
CA GLN A 258 -7.85 16.56 12.43
C GLN A 258 -8.05 15.08 12.09
N CYS A 259 -6.97 14.31 11.93
CA CYS A 259 -7.04 12.87 11.65
C CYS A 259 -7.83 12.14 12.74
N PHE A 260 -7.57 12.47 14.01
CA PHE A 260 -8.25 11.85 15.15
C PHE A 260 -9.74 12.24 15.22
N ILE A 261 -10.11 13.51 15.00
CA ILE A 261 -11.53 13.91 14.98
C ILE A 261 -12.23 13.28 13.77
N LYS A 262 -11.65 13.37 12.56
CA LYS A 262 -12.26 12.84 11.33
C LYS A 262 -12.52 11.33 11.46
N THR A 263 -11.55 10.58 11.97
CA THR A 263 -11.69 9.13 12.18
C THR A 263 -12.70 8.80 13.28
N ASN A 264 -12.67 9.48 14.44
CA ASN A 264 -13.61 9.20 15.52
C ASN A 264 -15.06 9.55 15.14
N PHE A 265 -15.28 10.67 14.45
CA PHE A 265 -16.62 11.11 14.05
C PHE A 265 -17.20 10.20 12.95
N ALA A 266 -16.38 9.72 12.02
CA ALA A 266 -16.78 8.69 11.06
C ALA A 266 -17.12 7.34 11.71
N LEU A 267 -16.46 6.99 12.82
CA LEU A 267 -16.69 5.77 13.60
C LEU A 267 -17.69 5.93 14.75
N GLN A 268 -18.33 7.10 14.91
CA GLN A 268 -19.38 7.29 15.90
C GLN A 268 -20.69 6.69 15.39
N LYS A 269 -21.02 5.51 15.92
CA LYS A 269 -22.32 4.89 15.69
C LYS A 269 -23.43 5.71 16.34
N HIS A 270 -24.51 5.91 15.59
CA HIS A 270 -25.84 6.14 16.16
C HIS A 270 -26.67 4.89 15.91
N ASP A 271 -27.08 4.22 17.00
CA ASP A 271 -27.57 2.83 17.04
C ASP A 271 -28.93 2.55 16.37
N ALA A 272 -29.38 3.39 15.42
CA ALA A 272 -30.72 3.31 14.85
C ALA A 272 -30.84 3.42 13.31
N LYS A 273 -29.85 3.98 12.58
CA LYS A 273 -30.12 4.48 11.20
C LYS A 273 -29.06 4.15 10.11
N GLY A 274 -28.27 3.09 10.32
CA GLY A 274 -27.38 2.50 9.32
C GLY A 274 -26.05 3.24 9.16
N GLY A 275 -25.02 2.74 9.84
CA GLY A 275 -23.70 3.37 9.92
C GLY A 275 -22.81 3.18 8.69
N LEU A 276 -21.53 3.52 8.86
CA LEU A 276 -20.47 3.34 7.88
C LEU A 276 -20.19 1.85 7.65
N HIS A 277 -20.32 1.38 6.40
CA HIS A 277 -20.06 -0.02 6.03
C HIS A 277 -18.55 -0.26 5.88
N ALA A 278 -17.82 0.65 5.21
CA ALA A 278 -16.38 0.54 4.99
C ALA A 278 -15.63 1.86 5.27
N LEU A 279 -14.49 1.79 5.94
CA LEU A 279 -13.59 2.93 6.15
C LEU A 279 -12.24 2.66 5.49
N LEU A 280 -11.89 3.51 4.52
CA LEU A 280 -10.61 3.50 3.83
C LEU A 280 -9.72 4.57 4.48
N LEU A 281 -8.58 4.17 5.04
CA LEU A 281 -7.60 5.04 5.70
C LEU A 281 -6.27 4.99 4.95
N GLU A 282 -5.81 6.15 4.48
CA GLU A 282 -4.51 6.31 3.85
C GLU A 282 -3.55 7.04 4.79
N GLU A 283 -2.46 6.34 5.13
CA GLU A 283 -1.38 6.74 6.04
C GLU A 283 -1.89 7.40 7.33
N PRO A 284 -2.74 6.73 8.13
CA PRO A 284 -3.28 7.26 9.39
C PRO A 284 -2.21 7.66 10.42
N GLU A 285 -0.98 7.15 10.30
CA GLU A 285 0.21 7.57 11.05
C GLU A 285 0.65 9.01 10.79
N ASN A 286 0.34 9.56 9.60
CA ASN A 286 0.91 10.84 9.19
C ASN A 286 0.47 11.97 10.11
N HIS A 287 1.45 12.77 10.52
CA HIS A 287 1.30 13.87 11.49
C HIS A 287 0.82 13.44 12.90
N LEU A 288 0.87 12.16 13.26
CA LEU A 288 0.63 11.68 14.62
C LEU A 288 1.92 11.50 15.42
N SER A 289 1.88 11.85 16.71
CA SER A 289 2.89 11.40 17.66
C SER A 289 2.73 9.90 17.94
N HIS A 290 3.82 9.23 18.36
CA HIS A 290 3.80 7.80 18.65
C HIS A 290 2.66 7.39 19.60
N THR A 291 2.37 8.20 20.63
CA THR A 291 1.26 7.99 21.58
C THR A 291 -0.12 8.11 20.93
N ASN A 292 -0.32 9.09 20.04
CA ASN A 292 -1.59 9.27 19.34
C ASN A 292 -1.83 8.17 18.29
N MET A 293 -0.77 7.73 17.61
CA MET A 293 -0.82 6.54 16.74
C MET A 293 -1.28 5.29 17.53
N LYS A 294 -0.76 5.03 18.75
CA LYS A 294 -1.25 3.90 19.57
C LYS A 294 -2.75 4.01 19.86
N ARG A 295 -3.20 5.20 20.29
CA ARG A 295 -4.63 5.48 20.58
C ARG A 295 -5.52 5.29 19.36
N LEU A 296 -5.04 5.64 18.17
CA LEU A 296 -5.76 5.42 16.92
C LEU A 296 -5.85 3.92 16.60
N VAL A 297 -4.72 3.19 16.66
CA VAL A 297 -4.71 1.73 16.44
C VAL A 297 -5.62 1.00 17.44
N GLU A 298 -5.56 1.34 18.73
CA GLU A 298 -6.48 0.80 19.76
C GLU A 298 -7.96 1.11 19.51
N ARG A 299 -8.27 2.23 18.83
CA ARG A 299 -9.64 2.57 18.44
C ARG A 299 -10.09 1.78 17.22
N LEU A 300 -9.20 1.60 16.24
CA LEU A 300 -9.46 0.83 15.03
C LEU A 300 -9.67 -0.65 15.34
N THR A 301 -8.82 -1.28 16.15
CA THR A 301 -8.98 -2.71 16.54
C THR A 301 -10.22 -2.98 17.39
N ARG A 302 -10.76 -1.97 18.08
CA ARG A 302 -12.05 -2.05 18.82
C ARG A 302 -13.27 -1.74 17.96
N THR A 303 -13.09 -1.34 16.71
CA THR A 303 -14.21 -1.06 15.80
C THR A 303 -14.92 -2.35 15.41
N GLN A 304 -16.25 -2.33 15.42
CA GLN A 304 -17.10 -3.48 15.11
C GLN A 304 -18.19 -3.04 14.15
N GLY A 305 -18.52 -3.87 13.14
CA GLY A 305 -19.56 -3.52 12.15
C GLY A 305 -19.22 -2.35 11.23
N THR A 306 -17.92 -2.16 10.95
CA THR A 306 -17.37 -1.34 9.86
C THR A 306 -16.12 -2.07 9.36
N GLN A 307 -16.06 -2.40 8.07
CA GLN A 307 -14.90 -3.02 7.47
C GLN A 307 -13.78 -1.97 7.33
N LEU A 308 -12.57 -2.27 7.78
CA LEU A 308 -11.45 -1.34 7.74
C LEU A 308 -10.47 -1.72 6.63
N PHE A 309 -10.02 -0.73 5.88
CA PHE A 309 -8.93 -0.84 4.91
C PHE A 309 -7.88 0.22 5.27
N ILE A 310 -6.69 -0.20 5.64
CA ILE A 310 -5.64 0.69 6.16
C ILE A 310 -4.42 0.55 5.27
N ALA A 311 -4.12 1.57 4.45
CA ALA A 311 -2.87 1.65 3.72
C ALA A 311 -1.81 2.35 4.58
N THR A 312 -0.69 1.69 4.80
CA THR A 312 0.40 2.15 5.68
C THR A 312 1.75 1.65 5.17
N HIS A 313 2.81 2.42 5.41
CA HIS A 313 4.20 1.97 5.27
C HIS A 313 4.88 1.80 6.64
N SER A 314 4.18 2.14 7.73
CA SER A 314 4.72 2.14 9.10
C SER A 314 4.72 0.76 9.73
N SER A 315 5.91 0.16 9.86
CA SER A 315 6.12 -1.08 10.62
C SER A 315 5.58 -1.01 12.06
N HIS A 316 5.51 0.20 12.66
CA HIS A 316 4.96 0.43 14.00
C HIS A 316 3.42 0.42 14.10
N ILE A 317 2.70 0.64 13.00
CA ILE A 317 1.27 0.35 12.90
C ILE A 317 1.10 -1.14 12.61
N CYS A 318 1.85 -1.67 11.64
CA CYS A 318 1.73 -3.05 11.17
C CYS A 318 2.00 -4.09 12.26
N SER A 319 2.97 -3.87 13.14
CA SER A 319 3.29 -4.74 14.29
C SER A 319 2.26 -4.70 15.42
N ARG A 320 1.33 -3.73 15.42
CA ARG A 320 0.22 -3.64 16.40
C ARG A 320 -1.14 -4.00 15.83
N LEU A 321 -1.31 -3.85 14.53
CA LEU A 321 -2.37 -4.54 13.81
C LEU A 321 -1.99 -6.01 13.69
N ASP A 322 -2.99 -6.86 13.52
CA ASP A 322 -2.77 -8.29 13.43
C ASP A 322 -2.32 -8.67 12.03
N LEU A 323 -1.09 -9.19 11.90
CA LEU A 323 -0.51 -9.57 10.61
C LEU A 323 -1.30 -10.67 9.88
N ARG A 324 -2.23 -11.37 10.56
CA ARG A 324 -3.24 -12.26 9.92
C ARG A 324 -4.16 -11.53 8.95
N HIS A 325 -4.26 -10.20 9.06
CA HIS A 325 -5.07 -9.32 8.24
C HIS A 325 -4.24 -8.46 7.27
N ALA A 326 -2.93 -8.71 7.18
CA ALA A 326 -2.03 -8.00 6.28
C ALA A 326 -2.13 -8.53 4.83
N LEU A 327 -2.28 -7.60 3.88
CA LEU A 327 -1.95 -7.76 2.48
C LEU A 327 -0.63 -7.02 2.24
N LEU A 328 0.42 -7.78 1.96
CA LEU A 328 1.78 -7.29 1.71
C LEU A 328 1.91 -7.04 0.20
N PHE A 329 2.33 -5.83 -0.18
CA PHE A 329 2.62 -5.41 -1.55
C PHE A 329 4.12 -5.37 -1.75
N GLY A 330 4.60 -6.23 -2.64
CA GLY A 330 6.02 -6.36 -2.97
C GLY A 330 6.41 -5.61 -4.24
N THR A 331 7.49 -6.09 -4.86
CA THR A 331 7.98 -5.61 -6.15
C THR A 331 7.04 -5.97 -7.30
N GLU A 332 7.18 -5.28 -8.44
CA GLU A 332 6.46 -5.59 -9.69
C GLU A 332 4.92 -5.60 -9.55
N GLN A 333 4.38 -4.85 -8.57
CA GLN A 333 2.95 -4.81 -8.22
C GLN A 333 2.37 -6.15 -7.72
N LYS A 334 3.21 -7.11 -7.32
CA LYS A 334 2.79 -8.34 -6.65
C LYS A 334 2.21 -8.03 -5.28
N ALA A 335 1.17 -8.76 -4.88
CA ALA A 335 0.61 -8.70 -3.54
C ALA A 335 0.29 -10.12 -3.04
N GLY A 336 0.41 -10.32 -1.73
CA GLY A 336 0.12 -11.59 -1.07
C GLY A 336 -0.15 -11.43 0.42
N ARG A 337 -0.67 -12.48 1.06
CA ARG A 337 -0.98 -12.52 2.49
C ARG A 337 -0.07 -13.50 3.19
N LEU A 338 0.18 -13.31 4.49
CA LEU A 338 0.89 -14.33 5.29
C LEU A 338 0.12 -15.66 5.37
N LYS A 339 -1.19 -15.65 5.11
CA LYS A 339 -2.04 -16.85 5.01
C LYS A 339 -1.81 -17.65 3.71
N ASP A 340 -1.14 -17.07 2.71
CA ASP A 340 -0.84 -17.72 1.44
C ASP A 340 0.51 -18.49 1.50
N LEU A 341 1.22 -18.35 2.62
CA LEU A 341 2.41 -19.14 2.99
C LEU A 341 1.98 -20.46 3.64
N THR A 342 2.89 -21.43 3.69
CA THR A 342 2.72 -22.67 4.45
C THR A 342 2.43 -22.36 5.93
N GLU A 343 1.52 -23.14 6.53
CA GLU A 343 1.04 -22.90 7.91
C GLU A 343 2.18 -22.73 8.95
N PRO A 344 3.29 -23.51 8.94
CA PRO A 344 4.40 -23.30 9.87
C PRO A 344 5.17 -21.99 9.65
N THR A 345 5.24 -21.48 8.41
CA THR A 345 5.85 -20.19 8.07
C THR A 345 4.92 -19.03 8.42
N ALA A 346 3.63 -19.17 8.11
CA ALA A 346 2.59 -18.23 8.51
C ALA A 346 2.56 -18.06 10.04
N GLU A 347 2.49 -19.17 10.79
CA GLU A 347 2.54 -19.16 12.25
C GLU A 347 3.80 -18.51 12.81
N PHE A 348 4.97 -18.69 12.18
CA PHE A 348 6.22 -18.07 12.63
C PHE A 348 6.13 -16.55 12.63
N PHE A 349 5.74 -15.98 11.49
CA PHE A 349 5.60 -14.54 11.31
C PHE A 349 4.41 -13.95 12.10
N MET A 350 3.42 -14.76 12.47
CA MET A 350 2.30 -14.35 13.34
C MET A 350 2.62 -14.44 14.84
N LYS A 351 3.49 -15.37 15.27
CA LYS A 351 3.82 -15.62 16.70
C LYS A 351 4.74 -14.55 17.29
N ALA A 352 5.56 -13.90 16.45
CA ALA A 352 6.38 -12.76 16.84
C ALA A 352 6.21 -11.64 15.81
N PRO A 353 5.57 -10.51 16.14
CA PRO A 353 5.59 -9.31 15.31
C PRO A 353 6.97 -8.65 15.42
N ASP A 354 7.94 -9.25 14.72
CA ASP A 354 9.29 -8.71 14.56
C ASP A 354 9.29 -7.67 13.42
N ASN A 355 9.98 -6.55 13.64
CA ASN A 355 10.18 -5.54 12.61
C ASN A 355 10.89 -6.14 11.39
N ASN A 356 11.79 -7.11 11.59
CA ASN A 356 12.52 -7.79 10.51
C ASN A 356 11.62 -8.37 9.41
N VAL A 357 10.44 -8.90 9.75
CA VAL A 357 9.50 -9.47 8.77
C VAL A 357 8.88 -8.38 7.89
N LEU A 358 8.55 -7.24 8.51
CA LEU A 358 7.97 -6.09 7.84
C LEU A 358 9.04 -5.37 7.01
N GLU A 359 10.23 -5.14 7.56
CA GLU A 359 11.38 -4.59 6.84
C GLU A 359 11.75 -5.46 5.63
N PHE A 360 11.74 -6.80 5.79
CA PHE A 360 11.90 -7.73 4.67
C PHE A 360 10.79 -7.55 3.63
N ALA A 361 9.52 -7.61 4.02
CA ALA A 361 8.38 -7.50 3.10
C ALA A 361 8.29 -6.15 2.36
N LEU A 362 8.86 -5.09 2.94
CA LEU A 362 8.96 -3.75 2.36
C LEU A 362 10.18 -3.57 1.44
N SER A 363 11.16 -4.48 1.48
CA SER A 363 12.43 -4.36 0.75
C SER A 363 12.37 -4.92 -0.67
N LYS A 364 13.04 -4.27 -1.63
CA LYS A 364 13.18 -4.80 -3.01
C LYS A 364 14.28 -5.86 -3.12
N ARG A 365 15.40 -5.63 -2.41
CA ARG A 365 16.60 -6.48 -2.40
C ARG A 365 17.07 -6.64 -0.95
N VAL A 366 17.35 -7.86 -0.52
CA VAL A 366 17.75 -8.16 0.86
C VAL A 366 18.98 -9.06 0.88
N ILE A 367 19.94 -8.73 1.74
CA ILE A 367 20.93 -9.68 2.24
C ILE A 367 20.47 -10.17 3.62
N LEU A 368 20.20 -11.47 3.73
CA LEU A 368 19.92 -12.12 5.01
C LEU A 368 21.22 -12.64 5.60
N VAL A 369 21.44 -12.44 6.89
CA VAL A 369 22.59 -12.98 7.64
C VAL A 369 22.12 -13.69 8.90
N GLU A 370 22.90 -14.67 9.39
CA GLU A 370 22.52 -15.46 10.57
C GLU A 370 22.50 -14.65 11.87
N GLY A 371 23.47 -13.76 12.07
CA GLY A 371 23.63 -13.05 13.33
C GLY A 371 24.24 -11.67 13.23
N ASP A 372 24.52 -11.11 14.40
CA ASP A 372 24.90 -9.72 14.57
C ASP A 372 26.35 -9.45 14.12
N ALA A 373 27.23 -10.45 14.13
CA ALA A 373 28.63 -10.29 13.75
C ALA A 373 28.78 -10.03 12.24
N GLU A 374 28.04 -10.79 11.44
CA GLU A 374 27.87 -10.58 10.01
C GLU A 374 27.21 -9.23 9.77
N PHE A 375 26.08 -8.94 10.44
CA PHE A 375 25.33 -7.70 10.28
C PHE A 375 26.19 -6.43 10.50
N ILE A 376 26.98 -6.40 11.59
CA ILE A 376 27.87 -5.28 11.94
C ILE A 376 28.94 -5.04 10.87
N LEU A 377 29.55 -6.10 10.33
CA LEU A 377 30.65 -5.97 9.36
C LEU A 377 30.18 -5.87 7.90
N LEU A 378 29.00 -6.37 7.57
CA LEU A 378 28.53 -6.46 6.19
C LEU A 378 28.32 -5.09 5.54
N GLU A 379 27.90 -4.06 6.28
CA GLU A 379 27.88 -2.68 5.75
C GLU A 379 29.26 -2.22 5.25
N HIS A 380 30.32 -2.61 5.94
CA HIS A 380 31.68 -2.24 5.59
C HIS A 380 32.17 -3.04 4.37
N PHE A 381 31.99 -4.36 4.37
CA PHE A 381 32.32 -5.21 3.24
C PHE A 381 31.52 -4.84 1.99
N TYR A 382 30.25 -4.46 2.15
CA TYR A 382 29.44 -3.93 1.05
C TYR A 382 30.12 -2.71 0.43
N LYS A 383 30.47 -1.69 1.21
CA LYS A 383 31.16 -0.49 0.70
C LYS A 383 32.49 -0.80 0.01
N GLN A 384 33.28 -1.75 0.55
CA GLN A 384 34.52 -2.21 -0.09
C GLN A 384 34.28 -2.82 -1.48
N HIS A 385 33.28 -3.70 -1.62
CA HIS A 385 33.02 -4.46 -2.85
C HIS A 385 31.98 -3.81 -3.80
N ALA A 386 31.31 -2.75 -3.35
CA ALA A 386 30.30 -2.00 -4.11
C ALA A 386 30.83 -0.69 -4.74
N GLN A 387 32.14 -0.54 -4.88
CA GLN A 387 32.80 0.68 -5.40
C GLN A 387 32.56 1.92 -4.52
N GLY A 388 32.38 1.73 -3.20
CA GLY A 388 32.09 2.78 -2.23
C GLY A 388 30.60 3.05 -1.99
N ASN A 389 29.69 2.49 -2.79
CA ASN A 389 28.24 2.59 -2.54
C ASN A 389 27.89 1.92 -1.20
N SER A 390 26.93 2.49 -0.47
CA SER A 390 26.32 1.82 0.68
C SER A 390 25.17 0.90 0.21
N PRO A 391 24.75 -0.09 1.01
CA PRO A 391 23.58 -0.93 0.68
C PRO A 391 22.35 -0.10 0.30
N GLN A 392 22.10 0.98 1.05
CA GLN A 392 20.97 1.88 0.86
C GLN A 392 21.02 2.68 -0.47
N ALA A 393 22.21 2.88 -1.05
CA ALA A 393 22.37 3.55 -2.34
C ALA A 393 22.03 2.63 -3.53
N ASP A 394 22.00 1.32 -3.32
CA ASP A 394 21.73 0.28 -4.32
C ASP A 394 20.36 -0.43 -4.08
N ASP A 395 19.47 0.17 -3.26
CA ASP A 395 18.19 -0.38 -2.77
C ASP A 395 18.31 -1.74 -2.05
N VAL A 396 19.46 -2.01 -1.39
CA VAL A 396 19.73 -3.25 -0.65
C VAL A 396 19.58 -3.05 0.86
N HIS A 397 18.70 -3.83 1.47
CA HIS A 397 18.56 -3.94 2.92
C HIS A 397 19.38 -5.13 3.45
N ILE A 398 19.89 -5.01 4.68
CA ILE A 398 20.58 -6.09 5.40
C ILE A 398 19.72 -6.44 6.61
N ILE A 399 19.45 -7.73 6.84
CA ILE A 399 18.62 -8.21 7.96
C ILE A 399 19.30 -9.39 8.65
N SER A 400 19.54 -9.24 9.96
CA SER A 400 19.95 -10.33 10.86
C SER A 400 18.71 -11.12 11.26
N ILE A 401 18.66 -12.42 10.95
CA ILE A 401 17.49 -13.26 11.25
C ILE A 401 17.60 -14.07 12.54
N GLY A 402 18.71 -13.92 13.28
CA GLY A 402 18.92 -14.54 14.60
C GLY A 402 18.95 -16.08 14.57
N GLY A 403 19.51 -16.67 13.52
CA GLY A 403 19.64 -18.13 13.33
C GLY A 403 19.29 -18.60 11.92
N THR A 404 18.89 -19.86 11.78
CA THR A 404 18.82 -20.56 10.47
C THR A 404 17.45 -20.52 9.78
N SER A 405 16.58 -19.58 10.14
CA SER A 405 15.17 -19.48 9.66
C SER A 405 14.99 -19.07 8.18
N PHE A 406 16.06 -19.02 7.39
CA PHE A 406 16.09 -18.54 6.00
C PHE A 406 14.97 -19.07 5.10
N LYS A 407 14.58 -20.36 5.21
CA LYS A 407 13.52 -20.94 4.36
C LYS A 407 12.20 -20.15 4.43
N ARG A 408 11.87 -19.62 5.61
CA ARG A 408 10.65 -18.85 5.87
C ARG A 408 10.68 -17.50 5.17
N TYR A 409 11.85 -16.84 5.20
CA TYR A 409 12.09 -15.59 4.47
C TYR A 409 12.17 -15.81 2.95
N LEU A 410 12.77 -16.91 2.48
CA LEU A 410 12.80 -17.28 1.06
C LEU A 410 11.38 -17.53 0.51
N GLU A 411 10.52 -18.19 1.28
CA GLU A 411 9.12 -18.42 0.93
C GLU A 411 8.34 -17.10 0.78
N LEU A 412 8.49 -16.18 1.75
CA LEU A 412 7.93 -14.84 1.69
C LEU A 412 8.52 -14.00 0.54
N GLY A 413 9.82 -14.13 0.28
CA GLY A 413 10.51 -13.44 -0.81
C GLY A 413 10.01 -13.90 -2.18
N LYS A 414 9.76 -15.20 -2.35
CA LYS A 414 9.14 -15.78 -3.54
C LYS A 414 7.73 -15.26 -3.78
N LEU A 415 6.91 -15.15 -2.73
CA LEU A 415 5.55 -14.60 -2.80
C LEU A 415 5.55 -13.13 -3.26
N LEU A 416 6.48 -12.32 -2.75
CA LEU A 416 6.53 -10.87 -2.98
C LEU A 416 7.48 -10.42 -4.12
N GLY A 417 8.18 -11.34 -4.76
CA GLY A 417 9.16 -11.06 -5.82
C GLY A 417 10.48 -10.44 -5.35
N ILE A 418 10.75 -10.48 -4.05
CA ILE A 418 11.93 -9.85 -3.43
C ILE A 418 13.19 -10.60 -3.86
N ARG A 419 14.28 -9.87 -4.14
CA ARG A 419 15.59 -10.50 -4.41
C ARG A 419 16.35 -10.77 -3.12
N VAL A 420 16.82 -11.99 -2.91
CA VAL A 420 17.40 -12.43 -1.62
C VAL A 420 18.77 -13.10 -1.79
N ALA A 421 19.80 -12.50 -1.18
CA ALA A 421 21.08 -13.17 -0.95
C ALA A 421 21.13 -13.65 0.50
N ALA A 422 21.13 -14.96 0.73
CA ALA A 422 21.19 -15.53 2.08
C ALA A 422 22.61 -15.98 2.40
N ILE A 423 23.29 -15.24 3.28
CA ILE A 423 24.63 -15.55 3.77
C ILE A 423 24.48 -16.49 4.96
N ARG A 424 25.02 -17.70 4.85
CA ARG A 424 24.84 -18.81 5.81
C ARG A 424 26.18 -19.44 6.19
N ASP A 425 26.30 -19.85 7.45
CA ASP A 425 27.35 -20.74 7.93
C ASP A 425 27.13 -22.18 7.41
N ASN A 426 28.22 -22.90 7.15
CA ASN A 426 28.14 -24.25 6.61
C ASN A 426 28.01 -25.35 7.69
N ASP A 427 28.25 -25.00 8.97
CA ASP A 427 28.17 -25.89 10.13
C ASP A 427 28.95 -27.22 9.93
N HIS A 428 30.12 -27.15 9.30
CA HIS A 428 30.98 -28.27 8.90
C HIS A 428 30.40 -29.20 7.80
N ASN A 429 29.29 -28.82 7.15
CA ASN A 429 28.72 -29.59 6.04
C ASN A 429 27.98 -28.71 5.02
N HIS A 430 28.74 -28.02 4.16
CA HIS A 430 28.22 -27.18 3.07
C HIS A 430 27.19 -27.90 2.19
N GLN A 431 27.46 -29.14 1.78
CA GLN A 431 26.58 -29.90 0.88
C GLN A 431 25.20 -30.13 1.49
N GLN A 432 25.14 -30.59 2.73
CA GLN A 432 23.87 -30.82 3.41
C GLN A 432 23.18 -29.49 3.78
N ASN A 433 23.89 -28.58 4.43
CA ASN A 433 23.30 -27.43 5.11
C ASN A 433 22.98 -26.25 4.18
N CYS A 434 23.79 -26.04 3.13
CA CYS A 434 23.71 -24.87 2.24
C CYS A 434 23.17 -25.21 0.85
N VAL A 435 23.38 -26.44 0.35
CA VAL A 435 22.90 -26.87 -0.97
C VAL A 435 21.60 -27.68 -0.87
N GLU A 436 21.65 -28.87 -0.28
CA GLU A 436 20.51 -29.81 -0.28
C GLU A 436 19.31 -29.27 0.52
N ASN A 437 19.58 -28.68 1.68
CA ASN A 437 18.56 -28.10 2.56
C ASN A 437 17.70 -27.02 1.87
N TYR A 438 18.22 -26.29 0.86
CA TYR A 438 17.54 -25.16 0.22
C TYR A 438 17.06 -25.41 -1.20
N LYS A 439 17.38 -26.57 -1.80
CA LYS A 439 17.10 -26.90 -3.20
C LYS A 439 15.65 -26.66 -3.65
N GLU A 440 14.69 -26.88 -2.76
CA GLU A 440 13.25 -26.69 -3.03
C GLU A 440 12.71 -25.30 -2.64
N SER A 441 13.48 -24.52 -1.87
CA SER A 441 13.09 -23.19 -1.37
C SER A 441 13.59 -22.03 -2.23
N LEU A 442 14.56 -22.27 -3.13
CA LEU A 442 15.09 -21.26 -4.03
C LEU A 442 14.15 -20.96 -5.21
N TYR A 443 14.36 -19.79 -5.80
CA TYR A 443 13.67 -19.25 -6.98
C TYR A 443 14.65 -18.32 -7.70
N ASP A 444 14.34 -17.88 -8.92
CA ASP A 444 15.26 -17.11 -9.79
C ASP A 444 15.85 -15.84 -9.12
N GLY A 445 15.10 -15.26 -8.17
CA GLY A 445 15.51 -14.11 -7.37
C GLY A 445 16.20 -14.43 -6.04
N ALA A 446 16.60 -15.67 -5.76
CA ALA A 446 17.25 -16.04 -4.50
C ALA A 446 18.45 -16.98 -4.65
N GLN A 447 19.48 -16.76 -3.81
CA GLN A 447 20.67 -17.61 -3.76
C GLN A 447 21.23 -17.70 -2.32
N ILE A 448 21.72 -18.89 -1.95
CA ILE A 448 22.51 -19.11 -0.72
C ILE A 448 24.00 -18.85 -1.02
N PHE A 449 24.69 -18.19 -0.10
CA PHE A 449 26.13 -17.96 -0.11
C PHE A 449 26.72 -18.48 1.20
N ALA A 450 27.68 -19.39 1.10
CA ALA A 450 28.37 -20.01 2.23
C ALA A 450 29.80 -20.36 1.80
N ASP A 451 30.69 -20.56 2.76
CA ASP A 451 32.04 -21.05 2.44
C ASP A 451 31.97 -22.53 2.00
N PRO A 452 32.56 -22.93 0.85
CA PRO A 452 32.57 -24.32 0.40
C PRO A 452 33.52 -25.22 1.21
N ASP A 453 34.42 -24.66 2.02
CA ASP A 453 35.33 -25.42 2.89
C ASP A 453 34.70 -25.68 4.26
N ASN A 454 34.50 -26.95 4.61
CA ASN A 454 33.92 -27.38 5.88
C ASN A 454 34.83 -27.10 7.10
N GLU A 455 36.13 -26.81 6.90
CA GLU A 455 37.02 -26.34 7.97
C GLU A 455 36.77 -24.85 8.29
N ARG A 456 36.17 -24.09 7.36
CA ARG A 456 35.77 -22.68 7.52
C ARG A 456 34.31 -22.57 7.95
N SER A 457 33.94 -23.33 8.98
CA SER A 457 32.54 -23.68 9.24
C SER A 457 31.62 -22.55 9.69
N THR A 458 32.18 -21.50 10.32
CA THR A 458 31.46 -20.29 10.73
C THR A 458 32.13 -19.03 10.20
N PHE A 459 31.35 -17.94 10.10
CA PHE A 459 31.81 -16.61 9.73
C PHE A 459 33.07 -16.17 10.49
N GLU A 460 33.17 -16.40 11.81
CA GLU A 460 34.35 -15.98 12.58
C GLU A 460 35.61 -16.77 12.22
N ILE A 461 35.46 -18.05 11.86
CA ILE A 461 36.58 -18.90 11.43
C ILE A 461 37.05 -18.43 10.06
N GLY A 462 36.12 -18.25 9.11
CA GLY A 462 36.42 -17.71 7.79
C GLY A 462 37.13 -16.36 7.88
N LEU A 463 36.54 -15.42 8.62
CA LEU A 463 37.05 -14.07 8.83
C LEU A 463 38.43 -14.07 9.50
N TYR A 464 38.66 -14.90 10.53
CA TYR A 464 39.95 -15.02 11.19
C TYR A 464 41.04 -15.51 10.23
N LEU A 465 40.76 -16.53 9.41
CA LEU A 465 41.73 -17.07 8.46
C LEU A 465 42.13 -16.06 7.37
N ASP A 466 41.17 -15.28 6.85
CA ASP A 466 41.45 -14.22 5.86
C ASP A 466 42.18 -13.01 6.46
N ASN A 467 42.08 -12.80 7.79
CA ASN A 467 42.54 -11.58 8.48
C ASN A 467 43.50 -11.87 9.65
N GLN A 468 44.15 -13.04 9.67
CA GLN A 468 44.84 -13.58 10.84
C GLN A 468 45.76 -12.57 11.53
N LYS A 469 46.64 -11.91 10.76
CA LYS A 469 47.56 -10.89 11.28
C LYS A 469 46.82 -9.75 11.99
N THR A 470 45.76 -9.23 11.38
CA THR A 470 44.96 -8.12 11.92
C THR A 470 44.26 -8.51 13.22
N CYS A 471 43.71 -9.73 13.27
CA CYS A 471 43.08 -10.30 14.47
C CYS A 471 44.10 -10.56 15.59
N ASP A 472 45.25 -11.13 15.27
CA ASP A 472 46.32 -11.43 16.24
C ASP A 472 46.96 -10.16 16.81
N ASP A 473 47.23 -9.16 15.96
CA ASP A 473 47.76 -7.85 16.38
C ASP A 473 46.79 -7.12 17.33
N LEU A 474 45.48 -7.22 17.08
CA LEU A 474 44.44 -6.55 17.85
C LEU A 474 44.09 -7.28 19.16
N PHE A 475 43.87 -8.60 19.10
CA PHE A 475 43.32 -9.36 20.22
C PHE A 475 44.35 -10.19 20.99
N GLY A 476 45.53 -10.47 20.43
CA GLY A 476 46.51 -11.41 20.99
C GLY A 476 47.18 -10.92 22.29
N LYS A 477 47.48 -9.62 22.40
CA LYS A 477 48.29 -9.04 23.51
C LYS A 477 47.67 -9.14 24.91
N GLY A 478 46.43 -9.62 25.04
CA GLY A 478 45.75 -9.85 26.31
C GLY A 478 45.42 -11.31 26.64
N ARG A 479 45.72 -12.28 25.75
CA ARG A 479 45.25 -13.67 25.90
C ARG A 479 46.23 -14.53 26.68
N ARG A 480 45.69 -15.32 27.62
CA ARG A 480 46.46 -16.25 28.48
C ARG A 480 45.98 -17.70 28.41
N THR A 481 44.79 -17.95 27.87
CA THR A 481 44.08 -19.24 27.98
C THR A 481 43.33 -19.66 26.71
N LEU A 482 42.80 -18.69 25.95
CA LEU A 482 42.16 -18.93 24.65
C LEU A 482 43.08 -18.45 23.53
N THR A 483 43.09 -19.15 22.41
CA THR A 483 43.56 -18.61 21.13
C THR A 483 42.69 -17.43 20.68
N VAL A 484 43.17 -16.65 19.71
CA VAL A 484 42.40 -15.52 19.15
C VAL A 484 41.11 -16.02 18.50
N GLN A 485 41.17 -17.09 17.70
CA GLN A 485 40.00 -17.72 17.08
C GLN A 485 38.95 -18.20 18.11
N GLU A 486 39.36 -18.89 19.18
CA GLU A 486 38.44 -19.32 20.25
C GLU A 486 37.83 -18.14 21.03
N TYR A 487 38.57 -17.03 21.15
CA TYR A 487 38.01 -15.79 21.71
C TYR A 487 36.97 -15.19 20.76
N MET A 488 37.25 -15.14 19.46
CA MET A 488 36.32 -14.62 18.44
C MET A 488 35.00 -15.39 18.44
N LEU A 489 35.06 -16.72 18.39
CA LEU A 489 33.88 -17.61 18.47
C LEU A 489 33.01 -17.40 19.71
N LYS A 490 33.60 -16.99 20.84
CA LYS A 490 32.87 -16.77 22.11
C LYS A 490 32.33 -15.34 22.28
N ASN A 491 32.76 -14.39 21.45
CA ASN A 491 32.47 -12.95 21.62
C ASN A 491 32.11 -12.32 20.26
N LYS A 492 31.34 -13.05 19.43
CA LYS A 492 31.07 -12.78 18.01
C LYS A 492 30.79 -11.29 17.70
N ALA A 493 29.78 -10.71 18.34
CA ALA A 493 29.35 -9.33 18.10
C ALA A 493 30.35 -8.26 18.59
N ASP A 494 30.92 -8.44 19.80
CA ASP A 494 31.92 -7.52 20.36
C ASP A 494 33.18 -7.47 19.49
N VAL A 495 33.61 -8.64 19.00
CA VAL A 495 34.75 -8.79 18.09
C VAL A 495 34.48 -8.11 16.75
N ALA A 496 33.30 -8.31 16.17
CA ALA A 496 32.89 -7.65 14.93
C ALA A 496 32.90 -6.12 15.09
N PHE A 497 32.37 -5.61 16.20
CA PHE A 497 32.37 -4.17 16.52
C PHE A 497 33.79 -3.62 16.74
N GLU A 498 34.65 -4.33 17.49
CA GLU A 498 36.05 -3.91 17.69
C GLU A 498 36.86 -3.89 16.39
N LEU A 499 36.68 -4.89 15.52
CA LEU A 499 37.31 -4.95 14.20
C LEU A 499 36.84 -3.80 13.32
N LEU A 500 35.53 -3.53 13.27
CA LEU A 500 34.98 -2.39 12.55
C LEU A 500 35.53 -1.05 13.08
N ALA A 501 35.53 -0.84 14.39
CA ALA A 501 35.90 0.43 15.00
C ALA A 501 37.41 0.74 14.89
N LYS A 502 38.28 -0.29 14.91
CA LYS A 502 39.74 -0.11 15.02
C LYS A 502 40.52 -0.52 13.77
N LYS A 503 39.94 -1.38 12.91
CA LYS A 503 40.68 -2.09 11.86
C LYS A 503 39.95 -2.22 10.52
N ALA A 504 38.76 -1.64 10.35
CA ALA A 504 37.94 -1.75 9.13
C ALA A 504 38.73 -1.70 7.80
N GLY A 505 39.53 -0.65 7.57
CA GLY A 505 40.30 -0.48 6.33
C GLY A 505 41.42 -1.51 6.07
N GLU A 506 41.71 -2.39 7.03
CA GLU A 506 42.65 -3.51 6.90
C GLU A 506 41.92 -4.86 6.74
N LEU A 507 40.58 -4.90 6.80
CA LEU A 507 39.79 -6.13 6.71
C LEU A 507 39.56 -6.56 5.26
N ILE A 508 39.72 -7.85 5.00
CA ILE A 508 39.36 -8.55 3.77
C ILE A 508 38.06 -9.30 4.04
N ALA A 509 37.04 -9.06 3.20
CA ALA A 509 35.78 -9.79 3.27
C ALA A 509 35.95 -11.25 2.77
N PRO A 510 35.37 -12.26 3.46
CA PRO A 510 35.33 -13.64 2.95
C PRO A 510 34.72 -13.75 1.55
N ALA A 511 35.26 -14.65 0.72
CA ALA A 511 34.95 -14.73 -0.71
C ALA A 511 33.43 -14.85 -1.01
N TYR A 512 32.72 -15.73 -0.29
CA TYR A 512 31.27 -15.92 -0.46
C TYR A 512 30.44 -14.67 -0.16
N ILE A 513 30.93 -13.79 0.72
CA ILE A 513 30.30 -12.48 1.00
C ILE A 513 30.55 -11.51 -0.15
N GLN A 514 31.75 -11.51 -0.75
CA GLN A 514 32.03 -10.71 -1.96
C GLN A 514 31.12 -11.12 -3.12
N GLU A 515 30.91 -12.42 -3.29
CA GLU A 515 29.99 -12.98 -4.29
C GLU A 515 28.54 -12.59 -4.02
N ALA A 516 28.07 -12.67 -2.76
CA ALA A 516 26.74 -12.22 -2.35
C ALA A 516 26.50 -10.74 -2.68
N ILE A 517 27.45 -9.87 -2.33
CA ILE A 517 27.41 -8.42 -2.63
C ILE A 517 27.39 -8.17 -4.14
N LYS A 518 28.22 -8.88 -4.91
CA LYS A 518 28.24 -8.74 -6.38
C LYS A 518 26.94 -9.22 -7.01
N TRP A 519 26.38 -10.32 -6.53
CA TRP A 519 25.17 -10.93 -7.07
C TRP A 519 23.91 -10.13 -6.72
N ILE A 520 23.75 -9.58 -5.50
CA ILE A 520 22.54 -8.85 -5.13
C ILE A 520 22.41 -7.50 -5.88
N ARG A 521 23.54 -6.93 -6.31
CA ARG A 521 23.61 -5.65 -7.04
C ARG A 521 23.24 -5.75 -8.52
N ALA A 522 23.62 -6.85 -9.16
CA ALA A 522 23.53 -7.10 -10.61
C ALA A 522 22.08 -7.08 -11.13
#